data_AF-K1ZGZ2-F1
#
_entry.id   AF-K1ZGZ2-F1
#
_cell.length_a   1.000
_cell.length_b   1.000
_cell.length_c   1.000
_cell.angle_alpha   90.00
_cell.angle_beta   90.00
_cell.angle_gamma   90.00
#
_symmetry.space_group_name_H-M   'P 1'
#
loop_
_entity.id
_entity.type
_entity.pdbx_description
1 polymer ?
#
loop_
_entity_poly.entity_id
_entity_poly.type
_entity_poly.pdbx_seq_one_letter_code
_entity_poly.pdbx_strand_id
1 'polypeptide(L)'
;GFGGGAPKPDPALANYKFWDHMKDFKTTIKIPPHNLKFDETYFIKLLAGSISLMKDEKKRIVDSIPKLRQEQVDELIKILEEEKEKFIELSPKHAAQLKKLEDEHKQDWKDIEIMYEQDSKKKQEQTQVDDIKKQLGL
;
A
#
# COMPACT_ATOMS: atom_id res chain seq x y z
N GLY A 1 -13.00 -25.12 -41.71
CA GLY A 1 -13.50 -23.91 -41.03
C GLY A 1 -12.78 -23.78 -39.71
N PHE A 2 -12.08 -22.66 -39.48
CA PHE A 2 -11.38 -22.41 -38.23
C PHE A 2 -12.39 -21.84 -37.23
N GLY A 3 -12.95 -22.71 -36.38
CA GLY A 3 -13.73 -22.30 -35.23
C GLY A 3 -12.79 -21.71 -34.17
N GLY A 4 -12.59 -20.40 -34.22
CA GLY A 4 -11.97 -19.65 -33.13
C GLY A 4 -12.90 -19.66 -31.93
N GLY A 5 -12.80 -20.70 -31.11
CA GLY A 5 -13.47 -20.74 -29.82
C GLY A 5 -12.96 -19.58 -28.98
N ALA A 6 -13.85 -18.63 -28.66
CA ALA A 6 -13.54 -17.58 -27.70
C ALA A 6 -12.99 -18.23 -26.42
N PRO A 7 -11.93 -17.66 -25.81
CA PRO A 7 -11.41 -18.20 -24.55
C PRO A 7 -12.56 -18.25 -23.53
N LYS A 8 -12.76 -19.43 -22.93
CA LYS A 8 -13.76 -19.59 -21.87
C LYS A 8 -13.44 -18.61 -20.74
N PRO A 9 -14.42 -17.89 -20.18
CA PRO A 9 -14.18 -17.01 -19.05
C PRO A 9 -13.59 -17.81 -17.88
N ASP A 10 -12.52 -17.29 -17.28
CA ASP A 10 -11.86 -17.90 -16.13
C ASP A 10 -12.84 -17.94 -14.93
N PRO A 11 -13.19 -19.14 -14.42
CA PRO A 11 -14.08 -19.28 -13.27
C PRO A 11 -13.59 -18.51 -12.03
N ALA A 12 -12.28 -18.31 -11.88
CA ALA A 12 -11.71 -17.53 -10.78
C ALA A 12 -12.04 -16.02 -10.86
N LEU A 13 -12.37 -15.52 -12.06
CA LEU A 13 -12.78 -14.13 -12.28
C LEU A 13 -14.30 -13.93 -12.15
N ALA A 14 -15.09 -15.00 -12.17
CA ALA A 14 -16.56 -14.92 -12.13
C ALA A 14 -17.09 -14.22 -10.86
N ASN A 15 -16.35 -14.32 -9.75
CA ASN A 15 -16.67 -13.68 -8.47
C ASN A 15 -15.68 -12.58 -8.09
N TYR A 16 -14.76 -12.21 -8.99
CA TYR A 16 -13.77 -11.19 -8.72
C TYR A 16 -14.45 -9.83 -8.56
N LYS A 17 -14.10 -9.14 -7.48
CA LYS A 17 -14.44 -7.74 -7.25
C LYS A 17 -13.17 -7.02 -6.88
N PHE A 18 -12.88 -5.94 -7.60
CA PHE A 18 -11.78 -5.06 -7.24
C PHE A 18 -11.94 -4.63 -5.78
N TRP A 19 -10.82 -4.56 -5.06
CA TRP A 19 -10.70 -4.19 -3.65
C TRP A 19 -11.21 -5.22 -2.62
N ASP A 20 -11.79 -6.35 -3.03
CA ASP A 20 -12.40 -7.30 -2.07
C ASP A 20 -11.37 -7.87 -1.08
N HIS A 21 -10.13 -8.06 -1.54
CA HIS A 21 -9.00 -8.53 -0.75
C HIS A 21 -8.59 -7.56 0.37
N MET A 22 -9.00 -6.29 0.29
CA MET A 22 -8.67 -5.28 1.30
C MET A 22 -9.57 -5.33 2.53
N LYS A 23 -10.64 -6.13 2.52
CA LYS A 23 -11.50 -6.36 3.69
C LYS A 23 -10.71 -6.91 4.88
N ASP A 24 -9.82 -7.86 4.61
CA ASP A 24 -8.97 -8.52 5.61
C ASP A 24 -7.56 -7.91 5.69
N PHE A 25 -7.37 -6.73 5.09
CA PHE A 25 -6.07 -6.06 5.06
C PHE A 25 -5.57 -5.77 6.48
N LYS A 26 -4.32 -6.15 6.73
CA LYS A 26 -3.57 -5.86 7.94
C LYS A 26 -2.18 -5.44 7.53
N THR A 27 -1.59 -4.52 8.29
CA THR A 27 -0.22 -4.07 8.03
C THR A 27 0.56 -3.83 9.31
N THR A 28 1.88 -4.05 9.22
CA THR A 28 2.83 -3.71 10.28
C THR A 28 3.30 -2.26 10.22
N ILE A 29 3.12 -1.59 9.07
CA ILE A 29 3.52 -0.19 8.88
C ILE A 29 2.70 0.72 9.79
N LYS A 30 3.41 1.64 10.45
CA LYS A 30 2.82 2.69 11.28
C LYS A 30 3.14 4.04 10.66
N ILE A 31 2.16 4.95 10.68
CA ILE A 31 2.40 6.32 10.26
C ILE A 31 3.36 6.98 11.26
N PRO A 32 4.39 7.70 10.80
CA PRO A 32 5.26 8.44 11.70
C PRO A 32 4.49 9.51 12.50
N PRO A 33 4.93 9.86 13.72
CA PRO A 33 4.22 10.83 14.57
C PRO A 33 3.90 12.15 13.86
N HIS A 34 2.64 12.59 13.94
CA HIS A 34 2.16 13.84 13.32
C HIS A 34 1.01 14.50 14.12
N ASN A 35 0.70 15.75 13.77
CA ASN A 35 -0.40 16.52 14.37
C ASN A 35 -1.66 16.59 13.48
N LEU A 36 -1.69 15.81 12.39
CA LEU A 36 -2.81 15.76 11.45
C LEU A 36 -3.96 14.91 11.99
N LYS A 37 -5.19 15.20 11.53
CA LYS A 37 -6.42 14.57 11.98
C LYS A 37 -7.08 13.83 10.82
N PHE A 38 -6.85 12.53 10.74
CA PHE A 38 -7.48 11.64 9.76
C PHE A 38 -7.48 10.21 10.29
N ASP A 39 -8.25 9.32 9.68
CA ASP A 39 -8.19 7.89 10.00
C ASP A 39 -6.94 7.27 9.36
N GLU A 40 -5.89 7.10 10.16
CA GLU A 40 -4.61 6.53 9.73
C GLU A 40 -4.76 5.11 9.16
N THR A 41 -5.64 4.31 9.74
CA THR A 41 -5.84 2.91 9.30
C THR A 41 -6.52 2.89 7.95
N TYR A 42 -7.53 3.73 7.77
CA TYR A 42 -8.21 3.88 6.49
C TYR A 42 -7.30 4.47 5.42
N PHE A 43 -6.50 5.49 5.75
CA PHE A 43 -5.53 6.07 4.83
C PHE A 43 -4.51 5.03 4.35
N ILE A 44 -3.89 4.28 5.27
CA ILE A 44 -2.94 3.22 4.88
C ILE A 44 -3.64 2.17 4.03
N LYS A 45 -4.88 1.79 4.37
CA LYS A 45 -5.67 0.84 3.58
C LYS A 45 -5.89 1.35 2.15
N LEU A 46 -6.24 2.62 1.97
CA LEU A 46 -6.34 3.24 0.65
C LEU A 46 -5.02 3.25 -0.10
N LEU A 47 -3.95 3.68 0.56
CA LEU A 47 -2.62 3.76 -0.05
C LEU A 47 -2.08 2.39 -0.46
N ALA A 48 -2.27 1.37 0.37
CA ALA A 48 -1.83 0.01 0.10
C ALA A 48 -2.56 -0.59 -1.10
N GLY A 49 -3.88 -0.41 -1.18
CA GLY A 49 -4.70 -0.94 -2.27
C GLY A 49 -4.60 -0.16 -3.58
N SER A 50 -4.10 1.08 -3.56
CA SER A 50 -3.89 1.88 -4.78
C SER A 50 -3.03 1.13 -5.79
N ILE A 51 -3.46 1.09 -7.04
CA ILE A 51 -2.72 0.49 -8.16
C ILE A 51 -2.15 1.56 -9.10
N SER A 52 -2.40 2.84 -8.81
CA SER A 52 -1.83 3.97 -9.56
C SER A 52 -0.49 4.44 -9.01
N LEU A 53 -0.12 4.01 -7.79
CA LEU A 53 1.11 4.40 -7.11
C LEU A 53 2.14 3.27 -7.10
N MET A 54 3.37 3.60 -7.47
CA MET A 54 4.50 2.68 -7.36
C MET A 54 4.93 2.48 -5.91
N LYS A 55 5.65 1.38 -5.64
CA LYS A 55 6.19 1.04 -4.32
C LYS A 55 6.90 2.21 -3.62
N ASP A 56 7.81 2.88 -4.31
CA ASP A 56 8.60 3.98 -3.76
C ASP A 56 7.75 5.21 -3.47
N GLU A 57 6.71 5.47 -4.28
CA GLU A 57 5.77 6.57 -4.06
C GLU A 57 4.93 6.31 -2.81
N LYS A 58 4.39 5.10 -2.64
CA LYS A 58 3.66 4.70 -1.44
C LYS A 58 4.51 4.90 -0.19
N LYS A 59 5.75 4.40 -0.20
CA LYS A 59 6.69 4.58 0.92
C LYS A 59 6.97 6.07 1.19
N ARG A 60 7.27 6.84 0.14
CA ARG A 60 7.55 8.27 0.26
C ARG A 60 6.36 9.05 0.83
N ILE A 61 5.13 8.70 0.44
CA ILE A 61 3.91 9.29 0.98
C ILE A 61 3.85 9.05 2.49
N VAL A 62 3.97 7.80 2.96
CA VAL A 62 3.97 7.47 4.40
C VAL A 62 5.03 8.26 5.15
N ASP A 63 6.28 8.27 4.66
CA ASP A 63 7.39 8.97 5.29
C ASP A 63 7.23 10.49 5.30
N SER A 64 6.44 11.04 4.38
CA SER A 64 6.24 12.49 4.24
C SER A 64 5.07 13.03 5.04
N ILE A 65 4.19 12.18 5.60
CA ILE A 65 3.00 12.61 6.34
C ILE A 65 3.28 13.69 7.40
N PRO A 66 4.31 13.59 8.26
CA PRO A 66 4.58 14.63 9.25
C PRO A 66 4.90 16.01 8.67
N LYS A 67 5.24 16.07 7.37
CA LYS A 67 5.58 17.30 6.64
C LYS A 67 4.41 17.86 5.85
N LEU A 68 3.27 17.16 5.81
CA LEU A 68 2.08 17.58 5.08
C LEU A 68 1.23 18.52 5.93
N ARG A 69 0.45 19.36 5.25
CA ARG A 69 -0.67 20.11 5.82
C ARG A 69 -1.94 19.26 5.79
N GLN A 70 -2.90 19.58 6.66
CA GLN A 70 -4.18 18.86 6.75
C GLN A 70 -4.89 18.76 5.38
N GLU A 71 -5.02 19.89 4.68
CA GLU A 71 -5.61 19.95 3.33
C GLU A 71 -4.94 19.00 2.32
N GLN A 72 -3.64 18.74 2.48
CA GLN A 72 -2.90 17.88 1.56
C GLN A 72 -3.19 16.40 1.83
N VAL A 73 -3.33 16.00 3.09
CA VAL A 73 -3.74 14.63 3.43
C VAL A 73 -5.20 14.39 3.07
N ASP A 74 -6.07 15.38 3.29
CA ASP A 74 -7.48 15.30 2.91
C ASP A 74 -7.62 15.12 1.39
N GLU A 75 -6.87 15.88 0.58
CA GLU A 75 -6.89 15.73 -0.87
C GLU A 75 -6.29 14.40 -1.33
N LEU A 76 -5.23 13.91 -0.67
CA LEU A 76 -4.70 12.57 -0.96
C LEU A 76 -5.72 11.47 -0.68
N ILE A 77 -6.44 11.53 0.45
CA ILE A 77 -7.52 10.58 0.77
C ILE A 77 -8.56 10.61 -0.35
N LYS A 78 -9.04 11.80 -0.70
CA LYS A 78 -10.05 11.97 -1.74
C LYS A 78 -9.60 11.41 -3.09
N ILE A 79 -8.37 11.69 -3.52
CA ILE A 79 -7.81 11.15 -4.78
C ILE A 79 -7.80 9.62 -4.75
N LEU A 80 -7.37 9.00 -3.65
CA LEU A 80 -7.31 7.55 -3.51
C LEU A 80 -8.71 6.91 -3.43
N GLU A 81 -9.68 7.59 -2.82
CA GLU A 81 -11.07 7.15 -2.82
C GLU A 81 -11.68 7.19 -4.22
N GLU A 82 -11.48 8.29 -4.94
CA GLU A 82 -11.93 8.41 -6.33
C GLU A 82 -11.28 7.36 -7.24
N GLU A 83 -9.99 7.09 -7.05
CA GLU A 83 -9.27 6.02 -7.74
C GLU A 83 -9.96 4.67 -7.51
N LYS A 84 -10.20 4.33 -6.23
CA LYS A 84 -10.84 3.08 -5.82
C LYS A 84 -12.20 2.91 -6.49
N GLU A 85 -13.07 3.93 -6.43
CA GLU A 85 -14.41 3.88 -7.05
C GLU A 85 -14.31 3.69 -8.57
N LYS A 86 -13.42 4.43 -9.26
CA LYS A 86 -13.21 4.28 -10.72
C LYS A 86 -12.81 2.86 -11.10
N PHE A 87 -11.92 2.22 -10.33
CA PHE A 87 -11.52 0.84 -10.62
C PHE A 87 -12.57 -0.21 -10.24
N ILE A 88 -13.41 0.05 -9.22
CA ILE A 88 -14.60 -0.78 -8.95
C ILE A 88 -15.53 -0.77 -10.17
N GLU A 89 -15.80 0.38 -10.76
CA GLU A 89 -16.64 0.51 -11.96
C GLU A 89 -16.03 -0.19 -13.19
N LEU A 90 -14.70 -0.19 -13.31
CA LEU A 90 -13.97 -0.87 -14.40
C LEU A 90 -13.83 -2.39 -14.18
N SER A 91 -13.96 -2.86 -12.94
CA SER A 91 -13.76 -4.26 -12.52
C SER A 91 -14.45 -5.29 -13.42
N PRO A 92 -15.75 -5.15 -13.79
CA PRO A 92 -16.44 -6.14 -14.61
C PRO A 92 -15.87 -6.28 -16.03
N LYS A 93 -15.24 -5.23 -16.56
CA LYS A 93 -14.69 -5.19 -17.94
C LYS A 93 -13.23 -5.61 -18.01
N HIS A 94 -12.48 -5.39 -16.93
CA HIS A 94 -11.02 -5.56 -16.89
C HIS A 94 -10.55 -6.50 -15.76
N ALA A 95 -11.42 -7.42 -15.31
CA ALA A 95 -11.19 -8.28 -14.15
C ALA A 95 -9.80 -8.95 -14.12
N ALA A 96 -9.38 -9.56 -15.24
CA ALA A 96 -8.09 -10.26 -15.32
C ALA A 96 -6.88 -9.32 -15.12
N GLN A 97 -6.94 -8.13 -15.72
CA GLN A 97 -5.86 -7.13 -15.66
C GLN A 97 -5.81 -6.50 -14.27
N LEU A 98 -6.97 -6.11 -13.73
CA LEU A 98 -7.06 -5.51 -12.40
C LEU A 98 -6.65 -6.48 -11.31
N LYS A 99 -7.05 -7.75 -11.41
CA LYS A 99 -6.59 -8.78 -10.48
C LYS A 99 -5.07 -8.92 -10.47
N LYS A 100 -4.44 -8.95 -11.65
CA LYS A 100 -2.99 -9.03 -11.78
C LYS A 100 -2.31 -7.82 -11.12
N LEU A 101 -2.81 -6.62 -11.38
CA LEU A 101 -2.29 -5.38 -10.78
C LEU A 101 -2.44 -5.40 -9.25
N GLU A 102 -3.61 -5.76 -8.71
CA GLU A 102 -3.80 -5.89 -7.26
C GLU A 102 -2.82 -6.90 -6.63
N ASP A 103 -2.63 -8.05 -7.29
CA ASP A 103 -1.69 -9.08 -6.80
C ASP A 103 -0.24 -8.56 -6.80
N GLU A 104 0.18 -7.78 -7.81
CA GLU A 104 1.48 -7.11 -7.88
C GLU A 104 1.64 -6.07 -6.77
N HIS A 105 0.70 -5.13 -6.67
CA HIS A 105 0.75 -4.06 -5.66
C HIS A 105 0.64 -4.58 -4.22
N LYS A 106 -0.02 -5.72 -4.02
CA LYS A 106 -0.03 -6.42 -2.73
C LYS A 106 1.35 -6.97 -2.37
N GLN A 107 2.12 -7.49 -3.32
CA GLN A 107 3.51 -7.90 -3.04
C GLN A 107 4.39 -6.68 -2.79
N ASP A 108 4.24 -5.61 -3.58
CA ASP A 108 4.96 -4.36 -3.32
C ASP A 108 4.73 -3.84 -1.91
N TRP A 109 3.49 -3.93 -1.40
CA TRP A 109 3.20 -3.51 -0.03
C TRP A 109 3.96 -4.35 1.00
N LYS A 110 4.01 -5.68 0.83
CA LYS A 110 4.79 -6.55 1.73
C LYS A 110 6.28 -6.24 1.69
N ASP A 111 6.81 -5.92 0.52
CA ASP A 111 8.21 -5.48 0.39
C ASP A 111 8.46 -4.22 1.22
N ILE A 112 7.52 -3.25 1.19
CA ILE A 112 7.61 -2.04 2.03
C ILE A 112 7.63 -2.43 3.52
N GLU A 113 6.77 -3.35 3.95
CA GLU A 113 6.75 -3.82 5.36
C GLU A 113 8.11 -4.40 5.78
N ILE A 114 8.70 -5.24 4.93
CA ILE A 114 10.04 -5.81 5.15
C ILE A 114 11.09 -4.71 5.25
N MET A 115 11.03 -3.69 4.38
CA MET A 115 11.95 -2.55 4.42
C MET A 115 11.84 -1.78 5.74
N TYR A 116 10.62 -1.48 6.22
CA TYR A 116 10.44 -0.79 7.51
C TYR A 116 10.94 -1.62 8.70
N GLU A 117 10.74 -2.94 8.67
CA GLU A 117 11.26 -3.83 9.70
C GLU A 117 12.79 -3.84 9.72
N GLN A 118 13.43 -3.92 8.55
CA GLN A 118 14.88 -3.89 8.43
C GLN A 118 15.46 -2.54 8.87
N ASP A 119 14.85 -1.42 8.48
CA ASP A 119 15.28 -0.08 8.88
C ASP A 119 15.16 0.13 10.40
N SER A 120 14.12 -0.44 11.01
CA SER A 120 13.92 -0.40 12.47
C SER A 120 14.99 -1.21 13.20
N LYS A 121 15.31 -2.43 12.72
CA LYS A 121 16.38 -3.27 13.29
C LYS A 121 17.74 -2.59 13.21
N LYS A 122 18.10 -2.03 12.04
CA LYS A 122 19.37 -1.31 11.85
C LYS A 122 19.50 -0.11 12.79
N LYS A 123 18.43 0.66 13.00
CA LYS A 123 18.43 1.78 13.95
C LYS A 123 18.62 1.32 15.40
N GLN A 124 18.00 0.20 15.79
CA GLN A 124 18.16 -0.36 17.14
C GLN A 124 19.58 -0.87 17.37
N GLU A 125 20.17 -1.58 16.41
CA GLU A 125 21.56 -2.05 16.49
C GLU A 125 22.56 -0.89 16.57
N GLN A 126 22.38 0.14 15.74
CA GLN A 126 23.23 1.33 15.77
C GLN A 126 23.15 2.05 17.13
N THR A 127 21.95 2.21 17.67
CA THR A 127 21.75 2.84 18.99
C THR A 127 22.45 2.05 20.10
N GLN A 128 22.33 0.72 20.09
CA GLN A 128 23.01 -0.14 21.07
C GLN A 128 24.54 -0.06 20.97
N VAL A 129 25.08 -0.04 19.74
CA VAL A 129 26.52 0.11 19.52
C VAL A 129 27.03 1.46 20.03
N ASP A 130 26.29 2.54 19.77
CA ASP A 130 26.69 3.88 20.22
C ASP A 130 26.60 4.04 21.74
N ASP A 131 25.62 3.39 22.38
CA ASP A 131 25.51 3.37 23.85
C ASP A 131 26.62 2.54 24.51
N ILE A 132 26.99 1.40 23.92
CA ILE A 132 28.15 0.60 24.38
C ILE A 132 29.45 1.41 24.24
N LYS A 133 29.67 2.11 23.13
CA LYS A 133 30.86 2.97 22.94
C LYS A 133 30.95 4.06 24.01
N LYS A 134 29.83 4.75 24.27
CA LYS A 134 29.75 5.77 25.33
C LYS A 134 30.04 5.20 26.71
N GLN A 135 29.54 4.00 27.02
CA GLN A 135 29.80 3.33 28.31
C GLN A 135 31.27 2.87 28.45
N LEU A 136 31.92 2.53 27.33
CA LEU A 136 33.33 2.14 27.29
C LEU A 136 34.29 3.35 27.19
N GLY A 137 33.78 4.58 27.10
CA GLY A 137 34.58 5.80 27.02
C GLY A 137 35.34 5.98 25.71
N LEU A 138 34.86 5.36 24.62
CA LEU A 138 35.39 5.48 23.25
C LEU A 138 34.65 6.54 22.43
#